data_AF-A0A131XB79-F1
#
_entry.id   AF-A0A131XB79-F1
#
_cell.length_a   1.000
_cell.length_b   1.000
_cell.length_c   1.000
_cell.angle_alpha   90.00
_cell.angle_beta   90.00
_cell.angle_gamma   90.00
#
_symmetry.space_group_name_H-M   'P 1'
#
loop_
_entity.id
_entity.type
_entity.pdbx_description
1 polymer ?
#
loop_
_entity_poly.entity_id
_entity_poly.type
_entity_poly.pdbx_seq_one_letter_code
_entity_poly.pdbx_strand_id
1 'polypeptide(L)'
;IYERQSIAARRKTMTDEATIMGKLECLKEIRARTVQMEKLKSRLRSEIEATESEERCLQEYRHEMELLLQEKMAHVEELRQIHADINVMETVIKQSEEDRNKHLDGAKQMHHEYKPLKDLVDKLRLEIGLSKLPELHEEDQTFKPE
;
A
#
# COMPACT_ATOMS: atom_id res chain seq x y z
N ILE A 1 70.55 -48.27 -60.31
CA ILE A 1 69.25 -48.66 -59.70
C ILE A 1 69.22 -48.32 -58.21
N TYR A 2 70.20 -48.78 -57.42
CA TYR A 2 70.33 -48.46 -55.98
C TYR A 2 70.31 -46.96 -55.64
N GLU A 3 71.02 -46.12 -56.40
CA GLU A 3 71.08 -44.68 -56.14
C GLU A 3 69.73 -43.96 -56.38
N ARG A 4 68.98 -44.37 -57.42
CA ARG A 4 67.62 -43.88 -57.67
C ARG A 4 66.64 -44.33 -56.59
N GLN A 5 66.78 -45.55 -56.06
CA GLN A 5 65.98 -46.05 -54.95
C GLN A 5 66.29 -45.30 -53.64
N SER A 6 67.56 -44.97 -53.39
CA SER A 6 67.98 -44.17 -52.22
C SER A 6 67.44 -42.73 -52.26
N ILE A 7 67.49 -42.07 -53.42
CA ILE A 7 66.92 -40.72 -53.62
C ILE A 7 65.39 -40.73 -53.45
N ALA A 8 64.71 -41.75 -53.98
CA ALA A 8 63.26 -41.90 -53.83
C ALA A 8 62.84 -42.14 -52.38
N ALA A 9 63.58 -42.98 -51.64
CA ALA A 9 63.35 -43.22 -50.22
C ALA A 9 63.55 -41.93 -49.40
N ARG A 10 64.63 -41.18 -49.67
CA ARG A 10 64.93 -39.91 -48.99
C ARG A 10 63.91 -38.81 -49.30
N ARG A 11 63.35 -38.79 -50.52
CA ARG A 11 62.27 -37.87 -50.90
C ARG A 11 60.95 -38.23 -50.25
N LYS A 12 60.67 -39.53 -50.10
CA LYS A 12 59.49 -40.03 -49.38
C LYS A 12 59.55 -39.66 -47.89
N THR A 13 60.68 -39.88 -47.22
CA THR A 13 60.86 -39.48 -45.81
C THR A 13 60.72 -37.98 -45.61
N MET A 14 61.29 -37.15 -46.49
CA MET A 14 61.11 -35.69 -46.42
C MET A 14 59.64 -35.25 -46.61
N THR A 15 58.88 -35.96 -47.44
CA THR A 15 57.45 -35.67 -47.67
C THR A 15 56.60 -36.11 -46.47
N ASP A 16 56.96 -37.24 -45.85
CA ASP A 16 56.34 -37.72 -44.62
C ASP A 16 56.63 -36.78 -43.45
N GLU A 17 57.86 -36.26 -43.32
CA GLU A 17 58.25 -35.26 -42.31
C GLU A 17 57.48 -33.94 -42.49
N ALA A 18 57.35 -33.43 -43.72
CA ALA A 18 56.56 -32.24 -44.00
C ALA A 18 55.07 -32.44 -43.67
N THR A 19 54.53 -33.63 -43.93
CA THR A 19 53.15 -33.99 -43.58
C THR A 19 52.95 -34.07 -42.06
N ILE A 20 53.92 -34.63 -41.33
CA ILE A 20 53.91 -34.68 -39.86
C ILE A 20 53.97 -33.26 -39.30
N MET A 21 54.82 -32.40 -39.84
CA MET A 21 54.94 -31.00 -39.41
C MET A 21 53.61 -30.24 -39.58
N GLY A 22 52.95 -30.37 -40.73
CA GLY A 22 51.63 -29.75 -40.96
C GLY A 22 50.54 -30.26 -39.99
N LYS A 23 50.57 -31.56 -39.65
CA LYS A 23 49.67 -32.12 -38.63
C LYS A 23 49.94 -31.54 -37.24
N LEU A 24 51.20 -31.32 -36.87
CA LEU A 24 51.58 -30.71 -35.59
C LEU A 24 51.14 -29.25 -35.49
N GLU A 25 51.25 -28.47 -36.57
CA GLU A 25 50.75 -27.10 -36.65
C GLU A 25 49.22 -27.06 -36.49
N CYS A 26 48.51 -27.96 -37.17
CA CYS A 26 47.07 -28.12 -37.01
C CYS A 26 46.69 -28.47 -35.56
N LEU A 27 47.41 -29.38 -34.90
CA LEU A 27 47.19 -29.72 -33.49
C LEU A 27 47.43 -28.53 -32.56
N LYS A 28 48.43 -27.69 -32.84
CA LYS A 28 48.72 -26.47 -32.08
C LYS A 28 47.56 -25.48 -32.17
N GLU A 29 47.02 -25.28 -33.37
CA GLU A 29 45.85 -24.41 -33.59
C GLU A 29 44.60 -24.97 -32.90
N ILE A 30 44.33 -26.28 -33.04
CA ILE A 30 43.22 -26.96 -32.34
C ILE A 30 43.32 -26.73 -30.84
N ARG A 31 44.50 -26.91 -30.25
CA ARG A 31 44.71 -26.67 -28.82
C ARG A 31 44.43 -25.22 -28.43
N ALA A 32 44.95 -24.25 -29.19
CA ALA A 32 44.73 -22.83 -28.93
C ALA A 32 43.23 -22.46 -28.97
N ARG A 33 42.51 -22.94 -29.99
CA ARG A 33 41.06 -22.75 -30.14
C ARG A 33 40.27 -23.43 -29.02
N THR A 34 40.66 -24.64 -28.62
CA THR A 34 40.02 -25.37 -27.52
C THR A 34 40.12 -24.59 -26.21
N VAL A 35 41.29 -24.03 -25.89
CA VAL A 35 41.47 -23.20 -24.68
C VAL A 35 40.63 -21.93 -24.73
N GLN A 36 40.55 -21.25 -25.89
CA GLN A 36 39.71 -20.06 -26.04
C GLN A 36 38.23 -20.41 -25.88
N MET A 37 37.78 -21.53 -26.47
CA MET A 37 36.41 -22.02 -26.37
C MET A 37 36.02 -22.34 -24.92
N GLU A 38 36.89 -23.02 -24.16
CA GLU A 38 36.60 -23.34 -22.75
C GLU A 38 36.51 -22.08 -21.88
N LYS A 39 37.35 -21.06 -22.13
CA LYS A 39 37.23 -19.75 -21.46
C LYS A 39 35.89 -19.08 -21.79
N LEU A 40 35.48 -19.08 -23.05
CA LEU A 40 34.20 -18.49 -23.46
C LEU A 40 33.02 -19.24 -22.85
N LYS A 41 33.07 -20.57 -22.83
CA LYS A 41 32.05 -21.44 -22.24
C LYS A 41 31.90 -21.19 -20.74
N SER A 42 33.01 -21.01 -20.01
CA SER A 42 32.97 -20.66 -18.58
C SER A 42 32.30 -19.31 -18.35
N ARG A 43 32.62 -18.29 -19.17
CA ARG A 43 31.98 -16.97 -19.07
C ARG A 43 30.49 -17.04 -19.39
N LEU A 44 30.12 -17.76 -20.45
CA LEU A 44 28.72 -17.94 -20.84
C LEU A 44 27.89 -18.57 -19.71
N ARG A 45 28.42 -19.59 -19.04
CA ARG A 45 27.76 -20.20 -17.87
C ARG A 45 27.53 -19.21 -16.74
N SER A 46 28.53 -18.40 -16.42
CA SER A 46 28.41 -17.37 -15.39
C SER A 46 27.35 -16.31 -15.73
N GLU A 47 27.26 -15.89 -16.99
CA GLU A 47 26.22 -14.94 -17.42
C GLU A 47 24.82 -15.54 -17.36
N ILE A 48 24.67 -16.83 -17.69
CA ILE A 48 23.38 -17.53 -17.55
C ILE A 48 22.96 -17.60 -16.08
N GLU A 49 23.87 -18.01 -15.19
CA GLU A 49 23.58 -18.06 -13.74
C GLU A 49 23.22 -16.69 -13.18
N ALA A 50 23.93 -15.63 -13.60
CA ALA A 50 23.62 -14.26 -13.21
C ALA A 50 22.22 -13.83 -13.71
N THR A 51 21.88 -14.18 -14.95
CA THR A 51 20.57 -13.89 -15.54
C THR A 51 19.45 -14.59 -14.78
N GLU A 52 19.62 -15.87 -14.44
CA GLU A 52 18.64 -16.64 -13.65
C GLU A 52 18.50 -16.12 -12.21
N SER A 53 19.58 -15.58 -11.64
CA SER A 53 19.51 -14.88 -10.34
C SER A 53 18.71 -13.59 -10.45
N GLU A 54 18.98 -12.78 -11.47
CA GLU A 54 18.29 -11.50 -11.66
C GLU A 54 16.80 -11.70 -11.96
N GLU A 55 16.44 -12.72 -12.74
CA GLU A 55 15.03 -13.05 -13.02
C GLU A 55 14.26 -13.39 -11.74
N ARG A 56 14.90 -14.08 -10.78
CA ARG A 56 14.30 -14.35 -9.46
C ARG A 56 14.10 -13.07 -8.66
N CYS A 57 15.10 -12.20 -8.60
CA CYS A 57 14.98 -10.90 -7.94
C CYS A 57 13.84 -10.06 -8.56
N LEU A 58 13.73 -10.04 -9.89
CA LEU A 58 12.66 -9.32 -10.58
C LEU A 58 11.26 -9.84 -10.23
N GLN A 59 11.10 -11.16 -10.06
CA GLN A 59 9.84 -11.75 -9.62
C GLN A 59 9.49 -11.31 -8.20
N GLU A 60 10.46 -11.32 -7.28
CA GLU A 60 10.27 -10.85 -5.90
C GLU A 60 9.88 -9.37 -5.85
N TYR A 61 10.57 -8.50 -6.61
CA TYR A 61 10.24 -7.08 -6.66
C TYR A 61 8.86 -6.79 -7.24
N ARG A 62 8.44 -7.55 -8.26
CA ARG A 62 7.08 -7.43 -8.82
C ARG A 62 6.03 -7.85 -7.82
N HIS A 63 6.26 -8.95 -7.11
CA HIS A 63 5.34 -9.41 -6.08
C HIS A 63 5.23 -8.40 -4.93
N GLU A 64 6.34 -7.87 -4.45
CA GLU A 64 6.35 -6.84 -3.41
C GLU A 64 5.59 -5.57 -3.86
N MET A 65 5.77 -5.16 -5.11
CA MET A 65 5.02 -4.04 -5.68
C MET A 65 3.50 -4.29 -5.69
N GLU A 66 3.06 -5.51 -6.00
CA GLU A 66 1.64 -5.88 -5.96
C GLU A 66 1.08 -5.81 -4.53
N LEU A 67 1.84 -6.28 -3.54
CA LEU A 67 1.45 -6.19 -2.13
C LEU A 67 1.30 -4.74 -1.67
N LEU A 68 2.27 -3.88 -2.01
CA LEU A 68 2.20 -2.44 -1.69
C LEU A 68 1.00 -1.76 -2.35
N LEU A 69 0.63 -2.14 -3.57
CA LEU A 69 -0.56 -1.63 -4.24
C LEU A 69 -1.86 -2.10 -3.55
N GLN A 70 -1.90 -3.33 -3.06
CA GLN A 70 -3.02 -3.85 -2.28
C GLN A 70 -3.16 -3.11 -0.95
N GLU A 71 -2.07 -2.91 -0.21
CA GLU A 71 -2.06 -2.16 1.04
C GLU A 71 -2.53 -0.71 0.84
N LYS A 72 -2.03 -0.05 -0.21
CA LYS A 72 -2.50 1.29 -0.59
C LYS A 72 -4.02 1.31 -0.82
N MET A 73 -4.57 0.30 -1.50
CA MET A 73 -6.01 0.21 -1.73
C MET A 73 -6.82 -0.04 -0.45
N ALA A 74 -6.29 -0.84 0.48
CA ALA A 74 -6.90 -1.02 1.79
C ALA A 74 -7.01 0.31 2.55
N HIS A 75 -5.93 1.10 2.58
CA HIS A 75 -5.95 2.42 3.23
C HIS A 75 -6.93 3.42 2.57
N VAL A 76 -7.08 3.38 1.25
CA VAL A 76 -8.08 4.22 0.55
C VAL A 76 -9.50 3.86 1.00
N GLU A 77 -9.79 2.56 1.19
CA GLU A 77 -11.11 2.13 1.67
C GLU A 77 -11.33 2.50 3.14
N GLU A 78 -10.32 2.39 4.00
CA GLU A 78 -10.39 2.88 5.38
C GLU A 78 -10.72 4.37 5.45
N LEU A 79 -10.05 5.20 4.63
CA LEU A 79 -10.35 6.63 4.53
C LEU A 79 -11.79 6.89 4.06
N ARG A 80 -12.29 6.06 3.13
CA ARG A 80 -13.68 6.16 2.66
C ARG A 80 -14.68 5.86 3.77
N GLN A 81 -14.40 4.86 4.62
CA GLN A 81 -15.23 4.52 5.78
C GLN A 81 -15.22 5.64 6.82
N ILE A 82 -14.05 6.16 7.18
CA ILE A 82 -13.93 7.31 8.10
C ILE A 82 -14.74 8.50 7.58
N HIS A 83 -14.66 8.79 6.27
CA HIS A 83 -15.44 9.87 5.68
C HIS A 83 -16.95 9.63 5.78
N ALA A 84 -17.41 8.40 5.57
CA ALA A 84 -18.82 8.04 5.75
C ALA A 84 -19.28 8.23 7.20
N ASP A 85 -18.47 7.80 8.17
CA ASP A 85 -18.77 7.94 9.59
C ASP A 85 -18.83 9.42 10.02
N ILE A 86 -17.93 10.26 9.51
CA ILE A 86 -17.98 11.72 9.72
C ILE A 86 -19.31 12.29 9.23
N ASN A 87 -19.73 11.95 8.01
CA ASN A 87 -20.99 12.45 7.45
C ASN A 87 -22.22 12.00 8.27
N VAL A 88 -22.19 10.78 8.81
CA VAL A 88 -23.23 10.30 9.73
C VAL A 88 -23.24 11.13 11.01
N MET A 89 -22.07 11.38 11.61
CA MET A 89 -21.96 12.20 12.82
C MET A 89 -22.43 13.65 12.60
N GLU A 90 -22.10 14.26 11.46
CA GLU A 90 -22.60 15.59 11.09
C GLU A 90 -24.13 15.62 11.02
N THR A 91 -24.74 14.58 10.43
CA THR A 91 -26.20 14.44 10.36
C THR A 91 -26.82 14.31 11.75
N VAL A 92 -26.22 13.50 12.63
CA VAL A 92 -26.69 13.31 14.02
C VAL A 92 -26.61 14.61 14.81
N ILE A 93 -25.51 15.36 14.68
CA ILE A 93 -25.34 16.66 15.35
C ILE A 93 -26.44 17.62 14.89
N LYS A 94 -26.64 17.76 13.58
CA LYS A 94 -27.66 18.65 13.02
C LYS A 94 -29.06 18.29 13.53
N GLN A 95 -29.42 17.00 13.50
CA GLN A 95 -30.72 16.54 14.01
C GLN A 95 -30.88 16.87 15.51
N SER A 96 -29.82 16.65 16.29
CA SER A 96 -29.83 16.94 17.73
C SER A 96 -29.97 18.44 18.02
N GLU A 97 -29.36 19.30 17.21
CA GLU A 97 -29.52 20.76 17.32
C GLU A 97 -30.94 21.21 16.97
N GLU A 98 -31.53 20.65 15.91
CA GLU A 98 -32.92 20.90 15.53
C GLU A 98 -33.88 20.48 16.65
N ASP A 99 -33.69 19.31 17.24
CA ASP A 99 -34.54 18.80 18.32
C ASP A 99 -34.36 19.62 19.61
N ARG A 100 -33.12 20.00 19.96
CA ARG A 100 -32.86 20.93 21.06
C ARG A 100 -33.60 22.25 20.88
N ASN A 101 -33.58 22.82 19.67
CA ASN A 101 -34.26 24.08 19.38
C ASN A 101 -35.79 23.92 19.48
N LYS A 102 -36.37 22.83 18.97
CA LYS A 102 -37.80 22.53 19.15
C LYS A 102 -38.20 22.46 20.63
N HIS A 103 -37.41 21.79 21.45
CA HIS A 103 -37.66 21.70 22.89
C HIS A 103 -37.54 23.06 23.58
N LEU A 104 -36.55 23.87 23.20
CA LEU A 104 -36.38 25.22 23.73
C LEU A 104 -37.56 26.12 23.38
N ASP A 105 -38.03 26.08 22.14
CA ASP A 105 -39.19 26.86 21.70
C ASP A 105 -40.47 26.40 22.40
N GLY A 106 -40.65 25.09 22.57
CA GLY A 106 -41.75 24.54 23.36
C GLY A 106 -41.71 24.99 24.82
N ALA A 107 -40.54 25.00 25.45
CA ALA A 107 -40.35 25.51 26.81
C ALA A 107 -40.68 27.00 26.93
N LYS A 108 -40.27 27.82 25.95
CA LYS A 108 -40.60 29.26 25.90
C LYS A 108 -42.10 29.49 25.79
N GLN A 109 -42.79 28.73 24.94
CA GLN A 109 -44.24 28.82 24.80
C GLN A 109 -44.95 28.42 26.10
N MET A 110 -44.58 27.29 26.70
CA MET A 110 -45.15 26.86 27.98
C MET A 110 -44.90 27.87 29.10
N HIS A 111 -43.72 28.49 29.15
CA HIS A 111 -43.43 29.54 30.12
C HIS A 111 -44.30 30.79 29.91
N HIS A 112 -44.55 31.17 28.65
CA HIS A 112 -45.45 32.27 28.30
C HIS A 112 -46.90 32.01 28.76
N GLU A 113 -47.37 30.76 28.69
CA GLU A 113 -48.69 30.34 29.18
C GLU A 113 -48.74 30.21 30.71
N TYR A 114 -47.66 29.67 31.31
CA TYR A 114 -47.55 29.46 32.75
C TYR A 114 -47.58 30.76 33.55
N LYS A 115 -46.80 31.77 33.15
CA LYS A 115 -46.63 33.01 33.93
C LYS A 115 -47.95 33.72 34.26
N PRO A 116 -48.85 34.03 33.29
CA PRO A 116 -50.11 34.68 33.60
C PRO A 116 -51.05 33.80 34.44
N LEU A 117 -51.01 32.48 34.25
CA LEU A 117 -51.79 31.54 35.05
C LEU A 117 -51.31 31.51 36.51
N LYS A 118 -49.99 31.46 36.73
CA LYS A 118 -49.39 31.55 38.07
C LYS A 118 -49.77 32.87 38.75
N ASP A 119 -49.67 33.99 38.05
CA ASP A 119 -50.01 35.30 38.57
C ASP A 119 -51.50 35.37 39.00
N LEU A 120 -52.39 34.76 38.22
CA LEU A 120 -53.81 34.64 38.57
C LEU A 120 -54.03 33.74 39.80
N VAL A 121 -53.37 32.59 39.88
CA VAL A 121 -53.44 31.68 41.04
C VAL A 121 -52.94 32.38 42.31
N ASP A 122 -51.81 33.07 42.23
CA ASP A 122 -51.26 33.82 43.36
C ASP A 122 -52.21 34.93 43.82
N LYS A 123 -52.86 35.64 42.89
CA LYS A 123 -53.89 36.63 43.22
C LYS A 123 -55.06 36.00 43.98
N LEU A 124 -55.61 34.90 43.48
CA LEU A 124 -56.72 34.19 44.11
C LEU A 124 -56.36 33.63 45.51
N ARG A 125 -55.12 33.14 45.68
CA ARG A 125 -54.61 32.67 46.98
C ARG A 125 -54.54 33.80 48.01
N LEU A 126 -54.06 34.97 47.59
CA LEU A 126 -53.98 36.14 48.47
C LEU A 126 -55.36 36.64 48.91
N GLU A 127 -56.38 36.57 48.05
CA GLU A 127 -57.77 36.98 48.38
C GLU A 127 -58.38 36.17 49.54
N ILE A 128 -57.91 34.93 49.77
CA ILE A 128 -58.35 34.07 50.88
C ILE A 128 -57.30 33.97 52.01
N GLY A 129 -56.26 34.81 51.99
CA GLY A 129 -55.25 34.89 53.05
C GLY A 129 -54.12 33.85 52.98
N LEU A 130 -53.95 33.15 51.85
CA LEU A 130 -52.82 32.23 51.63
C LEU A 130 -51.60 32.96 51.03
N SER A 131 -50.39 32.43 51.28
CA SER A 131 -49.15 32.93 50.66
C SER A 131 -49.04 32.51 49.18
N LYS A 132 -48.27 33.29 48.41
CA LYS A 132 -47.92 32.98 47.01
C LYS A 132 -47.20 31.64 46.88
N LEU A 133 -47.31 31.03 45.71
CA LEU A 133 -46.53 29.86 45.34
C LEU A 133 -45.07 30.26 45.00
N PRO A 134 -44.08 29.37 45.22
CA PRO A 134 -42.70 29.58 44.80
C PRO A 134 -42.58 29.83 43.29
N GLU A 135 -41.46 30.42 42.85
CA GLU A 135 -41.15 30.55 41.43
C GLU A 135 -40.54 29.26 40.88
N LEU A 136 -40.73 28.98 39.58
CA LEU A 136 -40.28 27.73 38.95
C LEU A 136 -38.78 27.44 39.14
N HIS A 137 -37.94 28.48 39.07
CA HIS A 137 -36.49 28.35 39.25
C HIS A 137 -36.07 28.10 40.71
N GLU A 138 -36.98 28.34 41.67
CA GLU A 138 -36.78 28.02 43.08
C GLU A 138 -37.13 26.56 43.37
N GLU A 139 -38.03 25.97 42.56
CA GLU A 139 -38.45 24.57 42.67
C GLU A 139 -37.54 23.60 41.90
N ASP A 140 -36.94 24.04 40.78
CA ASP A 140 -36.09 23.18 39.95
C ASP A 140 -34.79 23.88 39.51
N GLN A 141 -33.66 23.44 40.07
CA GLN A 141 -32.32 24.04 39.85
C GLN A 141 -31.81 23.90 38.41
N THR A 142 -32.45 23.06 37.60
CA THR A 142 -32.14 22.89 36.17
C THR A 142 -32.69 24.02 35.30
N PHE A 143 -33.62 24.83 35.83
CA PHE A 143 -34.18 25.97 35.11
C PHE A 143 -33.32 27.21 35.34
N LYS A 144 -32.37 27.46 34.43
CA LYS A 144 -31.62 28.73 34.44
C LYS A 144 -32.40 29.77 33.64
N PRO A 145 -32.73 30.93 34.23
CA PRO A 145 -33.29 32.03 33.46
C PRO A 145 -32.18 32.55 32.53
N GLU A 146 -32.42 32.50 31.21
CA GLU A 146 -31.71 33.36 30.25
C GLU A 146 -32.34 34.74 30.22
#